data_AF-A0A373DR79-F1
#
_entry.id   AF-A0A373DR79-F1
#
_cell.length_a   1.000
_cell.length_b   1.000
_cell.length_c   1.000
_cell.angle_alpha   90.00
_cell.angle_beta   90.00
_cell.angle_gamma   90.00
#
_symmetry.space_group_name_H-M   'P 1'
#
loop_
_entity.id
_entity.type
_entity.pdbx_description
1 polymer ?
#
loop_
_entity_poly.entity_id
_entity_poly.type
_entity_poly.pdbx_seq_one_letter_code
_entity_poly.pdbx_strand_id
1 'polypeptide(L)'
;MAIAVAAFLGVPLVLVAIGALIIVRAVRALRREPRSRAAAILRMIAGAGVLLSGLLGLLGLMLEMPYGVVILPVLSAIVAIVWGLIFLVAAALVEWISGRRPALQRSVE
;
A
#
# COMPACT_ATOMS: atom_id res chain seq x y z
N MET A 1 -7.14 -4.90 -29.77
CA MET A 1 -5.92 -4.27 -29.21
C MET A 1 -6.22 -3.26 -28.09
N ALA A 2 -7.16 -2.32 -28.25
CA ALA A 2 -7.43 -1.29 -27.23
C ALA A 2 -7.78 -1.84 -25.83
N ILE A 3 -8.57 -2.92 -25.74
CA ILE A 3 -8.96 -3.54 -24.46
C ILE A 3 -7.75 -4.15 -23.72
N ALA A 4 -6.86 -4.81 -24.45
CA ALA A 4 -5.66 -5.42 -23.87
C ALA A 4 -4.72 -4.33 -23.33
N VAL A 5 -4.46 -3.28 -24.13
CA VAL A 5 -3.63 -2.14 -23.70
C VAL A 5 -4.23 -1.42 -22.49
N ALA A 6 -5.55 -1.22 -22.47
CA ALA A 6 -6.25 -0.64 -21.33
C ALA A 6 -6.16 -1.51 -20.07
N ALA A 7 -6.21 -2.84 -20.20
CA ALA A 7 -6.02 -3.75 -19.07
C ALA A 7 -4.57 -3.73 -18.54
N PHE A 8 -3.57 -3.72 -19.43
CA PHE A 8 -2.16 -3.71 -19.06
C PHE A 8 -1.69 -2.38 -18.43
N LEU A 9 -2.21 -1.25 -18.91
CA LEU A 9 -1.95 0.08 -18.32
C LEU A 9 -2.84 0.35 -17.10
N GLY A 10 -4.04 -0.23 -17.06
CA GLY A 10 -5.01 -0.04 -15.99
C GLY A 10 -4.50 -0.56 -14.66
N VAL A 11 -3.89 -1.74 -14.62
CA VAL A 11 -3.36 -2.33 -13.38
C VAL A 11 -2.36 -1.42 -12.66
N PRO A 12 -1.25 -0.99 -13.28
CA PRO A 12 -0.28 -0.12 -12.61
C PRO A 12 -0.86 1.25 -12.23
N LEU A 13 -1.75 1.83 -13.06
CA LEU A 13 -2.45 3.07 -12.71
C LEU A 13 -3.33 2.92 -11.46
N VAL A 14 -4.07 1.80 -11.37
CA VAL A 14 -4.89 1.47 -10.19
C VAL A 14 -4.01 1.30 -8.95
N LEU A 15 -2.86 0.62 -9.07
CA LEU A 15 -1.92 0.47 -7.96
C LEU A 15 -1.38 1.82 -7.47
N VAL A 16 -1.00 2.72 -8.39
CA VAL A 16 -0.57 4.08 -8.03
C VAL A 16 -1.69 4.83 -7.28
N ALA A 17 -2.93 4.76 -7.78
CA ALA A 17 -4.07 5.39 -7.13
C ALA A 17 -4.35 4.81 -5.74
N ILE A 18 -4.30 3.48 -5.58
CA ILE A 18 -4.47 2.80 -4.30
C ILE A 18 -3.37 3.18 -3.32
N GLY A 19 -2.10 3.15 -3.75
CA GLY A 19 -0.96 3.55 -2.93
C GLY A 19 -1.09 4.99 -2.43
N ALA A 20 -1.46 5.91 -3.31
CA ALA A 20 -1.71 7.31 -2.95
C ALA A 20 -2.87 7.44 -1.96
N LEU A 21 -3.98 6.73 -2.18
CA LEU A 21 -5.12 6.73 -1.26
C LEU A 21 -4.75 6.21 0.13
N ILE A 22 -3.95 5.14 0.22
CA ILE A 22 -3.46 4.60 1.49
C ILE A 22 -2.62 5.65 2.23
N ILE A 23 -1.69 6.33 1.54
CA ILE A 23 -0.87 7.38 2.12
C ILE A 23 -1.73 8.55 2.62
N VAL A 24 -2.65 9.05 1.78
CA VAL A 24 -3.54 10.17 2.14
C VAL A 24 -4.41 9.80 3.35
N ARG A 25 -4.95 8.58 3.40
CA ARG A 25 -5.73 8.10 4.54
C ARG A 25 -4.87 7.99 5.80
N ALA A 26 -3.65 7.46 5.69
CA ALA A 26 -2.72 7.35 6.81
C ALA A 26 -2.35 8.73 7.38
N VAL A 27 -2.05 9.70 6.51
CA VAL A 27 -1.73 11.09 6.89
C VAL A 27 -2.93 11.78 7.54
N ARG A 28 -4.14 11.61 6.97
CA ARG A 28 -5.38 12.17 7.55
C ARG A 28 -5.68 11.55 8.91
N ALA A 29 -5.49 10.24 9.06
CA ALA A 29 -5.67 9.55 10.34
C ALA A 29 -4.68 10.07 11.39
N LEU A 30 -3.41 10.27 11.01
CA LEU A 30 -2.38 10.85 11.89
C LEU A 30 -2.77 12.24 12.42
N ARG A 31 -3.42 13.05 11.58
CA ARG A 31 -3.85 14.41 11.94
C ARG A 31 -5.09 14.44 12.84
N ARG A 32 -6.00 13.47 12.71
CA ARG A 32 -7.29 13.46 13.44
C ARG A 32 -7.21 12.77 14.80
N GLU A 33 -6.53 11.63 14.89
CA GLU A 33 -6.36 10.90 16.16
C GLU A 33 -5.00 10.19 16.19
N PRO A 34 -4.00 10.70 16.94
CA PRO A 34 -2.68 10.08 17.04
C PRO A 34 -2.67 8.86 17.99
N ARG A 35 -3.66 7.96 17.88
CA ARG A 35 -3.82 6.78 18.75
C ARG A 35 -2.65 5.80 18.65
N SER A 36 -2.00 5.69 17.49
CA SER A 36 -0.75 4.94 17.33
C SER A 36 0.07 5.44 16.15
N ARG A 37 1.13 6.21 16.44
CA ARG A 37 2.08 6.68 15.41
C ARG A 37 2.69 5.51 14.64
N ALA A 38 2.94 4.39 15.30
CA ALA A 38 3.50 3.18 14.70
C ALA A 38 2.59 2.56 13.63
N ALA A 39 1.29 2.42 13.90
CA ALA A 39 0.32 1.89 12.92
C ALA A 39 0.21 2.81 11.69
N ALA A 40 0.28 4.12 11.88
CA ALA A 40 0.23 5.07 10.78
C ALA A 40 1.52 5.08 9.93
N ILE A 41 2.69 4.91 10.54
CA ILE A 41 3.96 4.73 9.82
C ILE A 41 3.90 3.46 8.97
N LEU A 42 3.43 2.35 9.52
CA LEU A 42 3.27 1.09 8.78
C LEU A 42 2.31 1.25 7.58
N ARG A 43 1.20 1.98 7.75
CA ARG A 43 0.28 2.30 6.64
C ARG A 43 0.93 3.20 5.58
N MET A 44 1.76 4.17 5.99
CA MET A 44 2.51 5.01 5.04
C MET A 44 3.53 4.17 4.25
N ILE A 45 4.25 3.27 4.91
CA ILE A 45 5.19 2.34 4.26
C ILE A 45 4.46 1.39 3.31
N ALA A 46 3.29 0.88 3.70
CA ALA A 46 2.44 0.06 2.84
C ALA A 46 2.07 0.82 1.55
N GLY A 47 1.53 2.03 1.71
CA GLY A 47 1.12 2.86 0.57
C GLY A 47 2.29 3.26 -0.33
N ALA A 48 3.46 3.59 0.25
CA ALA A 48 4.66 3.91 -0.52
C ALA A 48 5.15 2.73 -1.36
N GLY A 49 5.19 1.51 -0.79
CA GLY A 49 5.59 0.31 -1.53
C GLY A 49 4.61 -0.05 -2.65
N VAL A 50 3.30 0.09 -2.41
CA VAL A 50 2.26 -0.12 -3.44
C VAL A 50 2.41 0.90 -4.57
N LEU A 51 2.67 2.18 -4.23
CA LEU A 51 2.86 3.24 -5.22
C LEU A 51 4.12 3.01 -6.06
N LEU A 52 5.25 2.70 -5.42
CA LEU A 52 6.50 2.37 -6.11
C LEU A 52 6.36 1.15 -7.02
N SER A 53 5.62 0.13 -6.57
CA SER A 53 5.32 -1.05 -7.39
C SER A 53 4.52 -0.64 -8.64
N GLY A 54 3.46 0.16 -8.49
CA GLY A 54 2.71 0.70 -9.62
C GLY A 54 3.59 1.45 -10.62
N LEU A 55 4.51 2.29 -10.13
CA LEU A 55 5.49 2.99 -10.99
C LEU A 55 6.45 2.04 -11.72
N LEU A 56 6.94 0.99 -11.05
CA LEU A 56 7.77 -0.04 -11.69
C LEU A 56 7.01 -0.78 -12.79
N GLY A 57 5.70 -1.00 -12.61
CA GLY A 57 4.83 -1.54 -13.65
C GLY A 57 4.75 -0.65 -14.89
N LEU A 58 4.76 0.68 -14.72
CA LEU A 58 4.81 1.65 -15.83
C LEU A 58 6.20 1.75 -16.47
N LEU A 59 7.27 1.51 -15.71
CA LEU A 59 8.64 1.54 -16.21
C LEU A 59 8.87 0.49 -17.31
N GLY A 60 8.09 -0.59 -17.32
CA GLY A 60 8.12 -1.60 -18.39
C GLY A 60 7.73 -1.07 -19.77
N LEU A 61 7.11 0.10 -19.86
CA LEU A 61 6.81 0.78 -21.12
C LEU A 61 8.02 1.54 -21.68
N MET A 62 8.99 1.87 -20.82
CA MET A 62 10.21 2.60 -21.18
C MET A 62 11.38 1.65 -21.49
N LEU A 63 11.26 0.38 -21.14
CA LEU A 63 12.27 -0.63 -21.40
C LEU A 63 12.00 -1.27 -22.77
N GLU A 64 13.03 -1.32 -23.63
CA GLU A 64 13.00 -1.96 -24.96
C GLU A 64 12.95 -3.50 -24.89
N MET A 65 12.37 -4.06 -23.83
CA MET A 65 12.21 -5.51 -23.68
C MET A 65 10.88 -5.97 -24.28
N PRO A 66 10.88 -6.94 -25.21
CA PRO A 66 9.66 -7.39 -25.90
C PRO A 66 8.57 -7.93 -24.96
N TYR A 67 8.94 -8.42 -23.78
CA TYR A 67 8.00 -8.93 -22.77
C TYR A 67 7.85 -8.01 -21.54
N GLY A 68 8.56 -6.87 -21.50
CA GLY A 68 8.58 -5.95 -20.36
C GLY A 68 7.18 -5.39 -20.05
N VAL A 69 6.40 -5.12 -21.08
CA VAL A 69 5.03 -4.57 -21.00
C VAL A 69 4.03 -5.54 -20.34
N VAL A 70 4.32 -6.84 -20.33
CA VAL A 70 3.45 -7.87 -19.73
C VAL A 70 3.99 -8.31 -18.37
N ILE A 71 5.29 -8.61 -18.31
CA ILE A 71 5.92 -9.18 -17.11
C ILE A 71 5.98 -8.16 -15.97
N LEU A 72 6.32 -6.89 -16.26
CA LEU A 72 6.50 -5.89 -15.20
C LEU A 72 5.20 -5.47 -14.52
N PRO A 73 4.06 -5.29 -15.22
CA PRO A 73 2.77 -5.08 -14.55
C PRO A 73 2.32 -6.26 -13.68
N VAL A 74 2.63 -7.49 -14.09
CA VAL A 74 2.29 -8.69 -13.30
C VAL A 74 3.17 -8.77 -12.05
N LEU A 75 4.48 -8.62 -12.20
CA LEU A 75 5.42 -8.61 -11.07
C LEU A 75 5.11 -7.46 -10.11
N SER A 76 4.81 -6.27 -10.62
CA SER A 76 4.45 -5.13 -9.77
C SER A 76 3.17 -5.38 -8.99
N ALA A 77 2.16 -6.02 -9.60
CA ALA A 77 0.94 -6.38 -8.89
C ALA A 77 1.22 -7.39 -7.77
N ILE A 78 2.01 -8.43 -8.03
CA ILE A 78 2.39 -9.42 -7.02
C ILE A 78 3.15 -8.75 -5.87
N VAL A 79 4.16 -7.92 -6.18
CA VAL A 79 4.96 -7.20 -5.17
C VAL A 79 4.07 -6.26 -4.36
N ALA A 80 3.19 -5.50 -5.02
CA ALA A 80 2.26 -4.59 -4.34
C ALA A 80 1.32 -5.33 -3.39
N ILE A 81 0.79 -6.49 -3.80
CA ILE A 81 -0.11 -7.31 -2.98
C ILE A 81 0.63 -7.85 -1.76
N VAL A 82 1.78 -8.47 -1.96
CA VAL A 82 2.57 -9.07 -0.87
C VAL A 82 3.02 -8.00 0.11
N TRP A 83 3.60 -6.90 -0.39
CA TRP A 83 4.05 -5.78 0.43
C TRP A 83 2.88 -5.13 1.17
N GLY A 84 1.81 -4.80 0.44
CA GLY A 84 0.62 -4.17 0.99
C GLY A 84 -0.01 -5.01 2.11
N LEU A 85 -0.20 -6.32 1.88
CA LEU A 85 -0.76 -7.22 2.88
C LEU A 85 0.09 -7.29 4.14
N ILE A 86 1.41 -7.49 4.02
CA ILE A 86 2.31 -7.61 5.18
C ILE A 86 2.20 -6.37 6.07
N PHE A 87 2.34 -5.17 5.48
CA PHE A 87 2.36 -3.93 6.25
C PHE A 87 0.98 -3.50 6.74
N LEU A 88 -0.10 -3.77 5.98
CA LEU A 88 -1.46 -3.48 6.43
C LEU A 88 -1.89 -4.40 7.56
N VAL A 89 -1.56 -5.69 7.48
CA VAL A 89 -1.82 -6.66 8.57
C VAL A 89 -1.01 -6.29 9.81
N ALA A 90 0.28 -5.95 9.65
CA ALA A 90 1.10 -5.48 10.76
C ALA A 90 0.53 -4.20 11.39
N ALA A 91 0.08 -3.24 10.58
CA ALA A 91 -0.56 -2.02 11.09
C ALA A 91 -1.84 -2.31 11.87
N ALA A 92 -2.69 -3.22 11.35
CA ALA A 92 -3.91 -3.65 12.03
C ALA A 92 -3.60 -4.36 13.36
N LEU A 93 -2.57 -5.20 13.39
CA LEU A 93 -2.12 -5.89 14.60
C LEU A 93 -1.60 -4.91 15.66
N VAL A 94 -0.79 -3.93 15.25
CA VAL A 94 -0.29 -2.88 16.14
C VAL A 94 -1.45 -2.07 16.74
N GLU A 95 -2.45 -1.71 15.93
CA GLU A 95 -3.62 -0.97 16.39
C GLU A 95 -4.46 -1.81 17.36
N TRP A 96 -4.65 -3.09 17.09
CA TRP A 96 -5.36 -4.03 17.98
C TRP A 96 -4.67 -4.20 19.33
N ILE A 97 -3.35 -4.37 19.35
CA ILE A 97 -2.56 -4.46 20.58
C ILE A 97 -2.59 -3.13 21.35
N SER A 98 -2.46 -2.01 20.64
CA SER A 98 -2.48 -0.66 21.26
C SER A 98 -3.85 -0.33 21.86
N GLY A 99 -4.93 -0.75 21.21
CA GLY A 99 -6.31 -0.56 21.67
C GLY A 99 -6.71 -1.41 22.88
N ARG A 100 -5.97 -2.49 23.18
CA ARG A 100 -6.18 -3.32 24.39
C ARG A 100 -5.50 -2.77 25.64
N ARG A 101 -4.47 -1.94 25.51
CA ARG A 101 -3.76 -1.33 26.65
C ARG A 101 -4.55 -0.32 27.51
N PRO A 102 -5.47 0.51 27.00
CA PRO A 102 -6.17 1.50 27.84
C PRO A 102 -7.13 0.88 28.87
N ALA A 103 -7.53 -0.39 28.71
CA ALA A 103 -8.43 -1.06 29.67
C ALA A 103 -7.72 -1.52 30.96
N LEU A 104 -6.41 -1.82 30.90
CA LEU A 104 -5.63 -2.30 32.04
C LEU A 104 -5.19 -1.19 33.00
N GLN A 105 -5.15 0.08 32.56
CA GLN A 105 -4.78 1.20 33.41
C GLN A 105 -5.92 1.70 34.30
N ARG A 106 -7.19 1.45 33.95
CA ARG A 106 -8.36 1.87 34.75
C ARG A 106 -8.74 0.90 35.87
N SER A 107 -8.15 -0.29 35.92
CA SER A 107 -8.43 -1.28 36.97
C SER A 107 -7.44 -1.24 38.13
N VAL A 108 -6.50 -0.27 38.13
CA VAL A 108 -5.44 -0.12 39.14
C VAL A 108 -5.58 1.21 39.91
N GLU A 109 -6.57 2.03 39.56
CA GLU A 109 -7.02 3.20 40.35
C GLU A 109 -8.30 2.85 41.10
#